data_AF-A0A0G1KUP1-F1
#
_entry.id   AF-A0A0G1KUP1-F1
#
_cell.length_a   1.000
_cell.length_b   1.000
_cell.length_c   1.000
_cell.angle_alpha   90.00
_cell.angle_beta   90.00
_cell.angle_gamma   90.00
#
_symmetry.space_group_name_H-M   'P 1'
#
loop_
_entity.id
_entity.type
_entity.pdbx_description
1 polymer ?
#
loop_
_entity_poly.entity_id
_entity_poly.type
_entity_poly.pdbx_seq_one_letter_code
_entity_poly.pdbx_strand_id
1 'polypeptide(L)'
;GKDDLELKEKYVRSFARALKPFLGKRYISAPDVNVGEREIRWFVDEAGDWNAATGKPVDLCTWRGFKKIRGIPHELGSTGFGVAHATRQAAEILGMDVKGARVAVHGFGNVAMFAHKFLSEMGAKTVAVANSKSTFFSEDGLNNDFLNSVISGEKKLDDYPGEKFPLEKFWEIESDILIPASVTDVINESNKDKIKTKLIVEGANIPMKEDVENELFQRGIMIVPDVVANSGGVISSYAEYKGMSSSQMFKLIKEKIVPITKEVIEKSVKEKNNPRVVAMKIASERLGKLRG
;
A
#
# COMPACT_ATOMS: atom_id res chain seq x y z
N GLY A 1 -26.13 4.05 -6.05
CA GLY A 1 -27.45 3.83 -5.41
C GLY A 1 -27.60 2.37 -5.01
N LYS A 2 -28.77 1.97 -4.51
CA LYS A 2 -29.07 0.56 -4.16
C LYS A 2 -28.94 -0.37 -5.38
N ASP A 3 -29.41 0.09 -6.54
CA ASP A 3 -29.37 -0.64 -7.80
C ASP A 3 -27.92 -0.92 -8.27
N ASP A 4 -27.00 0.02 -8.06
CA ASP A 4 -25.58 -0.17 -8.38
C ASP A 4 -24.93 -1.27 -7.54
N LEU A 5 -25.36 -1.41 -6.27
CA LEU A 5 -24.80 -2.40 -5.37
C LEU A 5 -25.29 -3.82 -5.72
N GLU A 6 -26.57 -3.97 -6.01
CA GLU A 6 -27.14 -5.24 -6.48
C GLU A 6 -26.51 -5.67 -7.81
N LEU A 7 -26.29 -4.72 -8.72
CA LEU A 7 -25.62 -4.99 -9.99
C LEU A 7 -24.15 -5.39 -9.78
N LYS A 8 -23.43 -4.71 -8.89
CA LYS A 8 -22.06 -5.07 -8.52
C LYS A 8 -21.96 -6.49 -7.96
N GLU A 9 -22.86 -6.87 -7.06
CA GLU A 9 -22.92 -8.23 -6.53
C GLU A 9 -23.13 -9.27 -7.65
N LYS A 10 -24.09 -9.02 -8.56
CA LYS A 10 -24.33 -9.91 -9.72
C LYS A 10 -23.07 -10.09 -10.57
N TYR A 11 -22.31 -9.02 -10.82
CA TYR A 11 -21.06 -9.12 -11.58
C TYR A 11 -19.98 -9.89 -10.84
N VAL A 12 -19.76 -9.61 -9.55
CA VAL A 12 -18.76 -10.33 -8.73
C VAL A 12 -19.06 -11.83 -8.70
N ARG A 13 -20.33 -12.20 -8.49
CA ARG A 13 -20.76 -13.60 -8.50
C ARG A 13 -20.60 -14.25 -9.88
N SER A 14 -21.00 -13.57 -10.95
CA SER A 14 -20.81 -14.09 -12.31
C SER A 14 -19.34 -14.36 -12.62
N PHE A 15 -18.46 -13.44 -12.23
CA PHE A 15 -17.01 -13.57 -12.39
C PHE A 15 -16.45 -14.74 -11.57
N ALA A 16 -16.86 -14.90 -10.31
CA ALA A 16 -16.47 -16.04 -9.48
C ALA A 16 -16.88 -17.39 -10.10
N ARG A 17 -18.09 -17.51 -10.65
CA ARG A 17 -18.54 -18.73 -11.36
C ARG A 17 -17.67 -19.05 -12.57
N ALA A 18 -17.33 -18.04 -13.38
CA ALA A 18 -16.50 -18.23 -14.57
C ALA A 18 -15.08 -18.71 -14.22
N LEU A 19 -14.52 -18.23 -13.10
CA LEU A 19 -13.17 -18.59 -12.64
C LEU A 19 -13.12 -19.87 -11.80
N LYS A 20 -14.26 -20.38 -11.33
CA LYS A 20 -14.35 -21.52 -10.39
C LYS A 20 -13.43 -22.71 -10.71
N PRO A 21 -13.22 -23.13 -11.98
CA PRO A 21 -12.30 -24.22 -12.30
C PRO A 21 -10.83 -23.99 -11.89
N PHE A 22 -10.41 -22.74 -11.68
CA PHE A 22 -9.03 -22.35 -11.36
C PHE A 22 -8.83 -21.97 -9.89
N LEU A 23 -9.91 -21.54 -9.22
CA LEU A 23 -9.87 -20.98 -7.87
C LEU A 23 -9.44 -22.01 -6.81
N GLY A 24 -8.80 -21.54 -5.75
CA GLY A 24 -8.47 -22.30 -4.54
C GLY A 24 -7.29 -23.25 -4.64
N LYS A 25 -6.89 -23.64 -5.86
CA LYS A 25 -5.73 -24.50 -6.12
C LYS A 25 -4.68 -23.83 -7.00
N ARG A 26 -5.09 -23.27 -8.15
CA ARG A 26 -4.18 -22.66 -9.12
C ARG A 26 -4.10 -21.15 -8.97
N TYR A 27 -5.22 -20.53 -8.60
CA TYR A 27 -5.32 -19.09 -8.44
C TYR A 27 -6.07 -18.75 -7.15
N ILE A 28 -5.57 -17.76 -6.44
CA ILE A 28 -6.16 -17.22 -5.21
C ILE A 28 -6.34 -15.72 -5.47
N SER A 29 -7.59 -15.26 -5.48
CA SER A 29 -7.92 -13.85 -5.73
C SER A 29 -7.70 -13.01 -4.48
N ALA A 30 -7.61 -11.68 -4.62
CA ALA A 30 -7.48 -10.75 -3.50
C ALA A 30 -8.19 -9.42 -3.82
N PRO A 31 -8.50 -8.58 -2.80
CA PRO A 31 -9.00 -7.24 -3.02
C PRO A 31 -7.99 -6.33 -3.73
N ASP A 32 -8.52 -5.40 -4.53
CA ASP A 32 -7.80 -4.32 -5.20
C ASP A 32 -8.72 -3.07 -5.27
N VAL A 33 -8.38 -2.05 -6.04
CA VAL A 33 -9.15 -0.81 -6.20
C VAL A 33 -10.63 -1.11 -6.45
N ASN A 34 -11.51 -0.53 -5.62
CA ASN A 34 -12.97 -0.71 -5.62
C ASN A 34 -13.50 -2.10 -5.21
N VAL A 35 -12.65 -3.01 -4.71
CA VAL A 35 -13.04 -4.32 -4.16
C VAL A 35 -12.58 -4.39 -2.71
N GLY A 36 -13.49 -4.58 -1.77
CA GLY A 36 -13.19 -4.74 -0.34
C GLY A 36 -13.69 -6.06 0.22
N GLU A 37 -13.70 -6.18 1.55
CA GLU A 37 -14.10 -7.40 2.25
C GLU A 37 -15.52 -7.89 1.89
N ARG A 38 -16.44 -6.97 1.57
CA ARG A 38 -17.81 -7.28 1.14
C ARG A 38 -17.83 -7.99 -0.22
N GLU A 39 -17.12 -7.45 -1.21
CA GLU A 39 -17.05 -8.09 -2.52
C GLU A 39 -16.33 -9.44 -2.45
N ILE A 40 -15.30 -9.56 -1.61
CA ILE A 40 -14.64 -10.84 -1.34
C ILE A 40 -15.59 -11.86 -0.69
N ARG A 41 -16.46 -11.44 0.22
CA ARG A 41 -17.51 -12.30 0.78
C ARG A 41 -18.34 -12.91 -0.34
N TRP A 42 -18.91 -12.08 -1.21
CA TRP A 42 -19.73 -12.55 -2.33
C TRP A 42 -18.96 -13.49 -3.26
N PHE A 43 -17.69 -13.18 -3.54
CA PHE A 43 -16.83 -13.98 -4.39
C PHE A 43 -16.57 -15.37 -3.80
N VAL A 44 -16.24 -15.45 -2.52
CA VAL A 44 -15.96 -16.72 -1.82
C VAL A 44 -17.22 -17.55 -1.64
N ASP A 45 -18.35 -16.91 -1.30
CA ASP A 45 -19.66 -17.58 -1.18
C ASP A 45 -20.07 -18.23 -2.51
N GLU A 46 -19.87 -17.53 -3.63
CA GLU A 46 -20.20 -18.03 -4.96
C GLU A 46 -19.22 -19.11 -5.46
N ALA A 47 -17.93 -18.93 -5.18
CA ALA A 47 -16.93 -19.93 -5.52
C ALA A 47 -17.16 -21.24 -4.75
N GLY A 48 -17.64 -21.15 -3.51
CA GLY A 48 -17.84 -22.29 -2.61
C GLY A 48 -16.52 -22.91 -2.13
N ASP A 49 -15.43 -22.13 -2.16
CA ASP A 49 -14.10 -22.55 -1.71
C ASP A 49 -13.46 -21.43 -0.89
N TRP A 50 -13.11 -21.73 0.37
CA TRP A 50 -12.41 -20.80 1.27
C TRP A 50 -11.10 -20.25 0.68
N ASN A 51 -10.40 -21.07 -0.10
CA ASN A 51 -9.12 -20.69 -0.70
C ASN A 51 -9.30 -19.91 -2.00
N ALA A 52 -10.53 -19.67 -2.47
CA ALA A 52 -10.78 -18.94 -3.72
C ALA A 52 -10.26 -17.49 -3.69
N ALA A 53 -10.27 -16.86 -2.51
CA ALA A 53 -9.76 -15.51 -2.33
C ALA A 53 -9.23 -15.26 -0.90
N THR A 54 -8.37 -14.26 -0.75
CA THR A 54 -7.96 -13.61 0.50
C THR A 54 -8.66 -12.25 0.64
N GLY A 55 -8.41 -11.52 1.73
CA GLY A 55 -9.12 -10.28 2.08
C GLY A 55 -10.52 -10.52 2.63
N LYS A 56 -10.78 -11.70 3.23
CA LYS A 56 -12.13 -12.03 3.72
C LYS A 56 -12.47 -11.23 4.98
N PRO A 57 -13.75 -10.89 5.21
CA PRO A 57 -14.16 -10.17 6.40
C PRO A 57 -13.92 -11.00 7.66
N VAL A 58 -13.71 -10.31 8.79
CA VAL A 58 -13.32 -10.93 10.07
C VAL A 58 -14.36 -11.90 10.64
N ASP A 59 -15.63 -11.72 10.25
CA ASP A 59 -16.76 -12.55 10.66
C ASP A 59 -16.87 -13.86 9.84
N LEU A 60 -16.31 -13.89 8.62
CA LEU A 60 -16.25 -15.08 7.80
C LEU A 60 -15.18 -16.03 8.34
N CYS A 61 -15.58 -17.24 8.66
CA CYS A 61 -14.71 -18.23 9.30
C CYS A 61 -14.89 -19.63 8.73
N THR A 62 -13.83 -20.43 8.83
CA THR A 62 -13.83 -21.86 8.48
C THR A 62 -13.04 -22.66 9.51
N TRP A 63 -13.04 -23.98 9.37
CA TRP A 63 -12.26 -24.89 10.19
C TRP A 63 -11.18 -25.56 9.33
N ARG A 64 -9.93 -25.56 9.81
CA ARG A 64 -8.88 -26.45 9.31
C ARG A 64 -8.42 -27.34 10.45
N GLY A 65 -8.88 -28.59 10.44
CA GLY A 65 -8.79 -29.47 11.60
C GLY A 65 -9.51 -28.85 12.80
N PHE A 66 -8.86 -28.83 13.96
CA PHE A 66 -9.40 -28.25 15.20
C PHE A 66 -9.21 -26.73 15.34
N LYS A 67 -8.61 -26.07 14.35
CA LYS A 67 -8.36 -24.62 14.38
C LYS A 67 -9.46 -23.88 13.62
N LYS A 68 -10.16 -22.99 14.32
CA LYS A 68 -11.02 -21.98 13.69
C LYS A 68 -10.14 -20.91 13.05
N ILE A 69 -10.33 -20.68 11.75
CA ILE A 69 -9.65 -19.65 10.97
C ILE A 69 -10.68 -18.59 10.61
N ARG A 70 -10.25 -17.33 10.62
CA ARG A 70 -11.07 -16.16 10.28
C ARG A 70 -10.46 -15.45 9.07
N GLY A 71 -11.29 -14.69 8.37
CA GLY A 71 -10.82 -13.78 7.34
C GLY A 71 -9.89 -12.71 7.91
N ILE A 72 -9.02 -12.20 7.04
CA ILE A 72 -8.15 -11.06 7.33
C ILE A 72 -8.45 -9.99 6.29
N PRO A 73 -9.28 -8.98 6.61
CA PRO A 73 -9.63 -7.95 5.65
C PRO A 73 -8.42 -7.03 5.35
N HIS A 74 -8.35 -6.53 4.11
CA HIS A 74 -7.31 -5.57 3.70
C HIS A 74 -7.47 -4.21 4.40
N GLU A 75 -8.67 -3.93 4.88
CA GLU A 75 -9.10 -2.79 5.68
C GLU A 75 -8.48 -2.80 7.09
N LEU A 76 -7.75 -3.85 7.48
CA LEU A 76 -6.83 -3.78 8.63
C LEU A 76 -5.60 -2.91 8.35
N GLY A 77 -5.31 -2.59 7.09
CA GLY A 77 -4.22 -1.70 6.71
C GLY A 77 -2.87 -2.40 6.49
N SER A 78 -2.87 -3.68 6.12
CA SER A 78 -1.64 -4.47 5.94
C SER A 78 -0.65 -3.85 4.94
N THR A 79 -1.13 -3.35 3.81
CA THR A 79 -0.29 -2.65 2.82
C THR A 79 0.28 -1.35 3.37
N GLY A 80 -0.56 -0.50 3.99
CA GLY A 80 -0.11 0.76 4.60
C GLY A 80 0.88 0.55 5.75
N PHE A 81 0.71 -0.52 6.53
CA PHE A 81 1.67 -0.94 7.55
C PHE A 81 3.02 -1.31 6.95
N GLY A 82 3.01 -2.03 5.81
CA GLY A 82 4.22 -2.35 5.06
C GLY A 82 4.94 -1.11 4.57
N VAL A 83 4.19 -0.18 3.94
CA VAL A 83 4.71 1.11 3.47
C VAL A 83 5.33 1.89 4.62
N ALA A 84 4.64 2.04 5.76
CA ALA A 84 5.17 2.76 6.92
C ALA A 84 6.48 2.15 7.46
N HIS A 85 6.57 0.82 7.53
CA HIS A 85 7.79 0.15 7.98
C HIS A 85 8.94 0.23 6.97
N ALA A 86 8.64 0.17 5.67
CA ALA A 86 9.61 0.38 4.62
C ALA A 86 10.15 1.82 4.66
N THR A 87 9.26 2.81 4.79
CA THR A 87 9.60 4.22 4.99
C THR A 87 10.55 4.41 6.16
N ARG A 88 10.19 3.88 7.34
CA ARG A 88 11.04 3.99 8.54
C ARG A 88 12.42 3.37 8.34
N GLN A 89 12.47 2.20 7.72
CA GLN A 89 13.74 1.51 7.50
C GLN A 89 14.63 2.24 6.49
N ALA A 90 14.05 2.76 5.40
CA ALA A 90 14.80 3.52 4.40
C ALA A 90 15.27 4.87 4.94
N ALA A 91 14.41 5.59 5.68
CA ALA A 91 14.78 6.84 6.34
C ALA A 91 15.97 6.66 7.30
N GLU A 92 15.94 5.61 8.12
CA GLU A 92 17.02 5.28 9.07
C GLU A 92 18.37 5.06 8.35
N ILE A 93 18.38 4.35 7.21
CA ILE A 93 19.60 4.12 6.41
C ILE A 93 20.13 5.41 5.78
N LEU A 94 19.24 6.35 5.45
CA LEU A 94 19.57 7.67 4.93
C LEU A 94 19.94 8.68 6.02
N GLY A 95 19.98 8.26 7.29
CA GLY A 95 20.30 9.14 8.42
C GLY A 95 19.16 10.11 8.79
N MET A 96 17.92 9.80 8.42
CA MET A 96 16.72 10.57 8.76
C MET A 96 15.90 9.87 9.85
N ASP A 97 15.45 10.62 10.84
CA ASP A 97 14.43 10.14 11.79
C ASP A 97 13.03 10.38 11.21
N VAL A 98 12.17 9.37 11.25
CA VAL A 98 10.76 9.52 10.86
C VAL A 98 10.01 10.42 11.84
N LYS A 99 10.44 10.46 13.10
CA LYS A 99 9.84 11.34 14.09
C LYS A 99 10.09 12.80 13.70
N GLY A 100 9.00 13.52 13.42
CA GLY A 100 9.02 14.90 12.95
C GLY A 100 9.23 15.07 11.45
N ALA A 101 9.52 14.00 10.70
CA ALA A 101 9.68 14.07 9.24
C ALA A 101 8.39 14.56 8.56
N ARG A 102 8.55 15.41 7.55
CA ARG A 102 7.43 15.92 6.73
C ARG A 102 7.07 14.89 5.67
N VAL A 103 5.84 14.39 5.71
CA VAL A 103 5.34 13.37 4.78
C VAL A 103 4.24 13.95 3.89
N ALA A 104 4.41 13.82 2.57
CA ALA A 104 3.37 14.09 1.58
C ALA A 104 2.80 12.76 1.06
N VAL A 105 1.47 12.60 1.04
CA VAL A 105 0.79 11.36 0.62
C VAL A 105 -0.13 11.63 -0.57
N HIS A 106 0.18 11.07 -1.74
CA HIS A 106 -0.67 11.22 -2.93
C HIS A 106 -1.72 10.10 -2.98
N GLY A 107 -2.98 10.47 -2.84
CA GLY A 107 -4.08 9.54 -2.58
C GLY A 107 -4.48 9.57 -1.10
N PHE A 108 -5.72 9.16 -0.84
CA PHE A 108 -6.21 8.91 0.51
C PHE A 108 -7.20 7.74 0.55
N GLY A 109 -6.89 6.70 -0.22
CA GLY A 109 -7.54 5.39 -0.13
C GLY A 109 -6.93 4.51 0.95
N ASN A 110 -7.26 3.21 0.96
CA ASN A 110 -6.86 2.27 2.01
C ASN A 110 -5.35 2.31 2.31
N VAL A 111 -4.49 2.23 1.29
CA VAL A 111 -3.03 2.22 1.48
C VAL A 111 -2.54 3.53 2.11
N ALA A 112 -2.93 4.66 1.53
CA ALA A 112 -2.53 5.99 1.98
C ALA A 112 -3.01 6.32 3.40
N MET A 113 -4.27 5.99 3.71
CA MET A 113 -4.86 6.18 5.04
C MET A 113 -4.08 5.42 6.11
N PHE A 114 -3.80 4.13 5.87
CA PHE A 114 -3.07 3.33 6.84
C PHE A 114 -1.58 3.67 6.89
N ALA A 115 -0.96 4.05 5.76
CA ALA A 115 0.41 4.57 5.76
C ALA A 115 0.51 5.85 6.63
N HIS A 116 -0.43 6.79 6.47
CA HIS A 116 -0.56 7.96 7.33
C HIS A 116 -0.70 7.54 8.80
N LYS A 117 -1.66 6.69 9.14
CA LYS A 117 -1.90 6.23 10.51
C LYS A 117 -0.63 5.71 11.18
N PHE A 118 0.02 4.73 10.56
CA PHE A 118 1.18 4.07 11.16
C PHE A 118 2.41 4.99 11.19
N LEU A 119 2.58 5.89 10.24
CA LEU A 119 3.66 6.90 10.29
C LEU A 119 3.41 7.97 11.36
N SER A 120 2.16 8.41 11.53
CA SER A 120 1.76 9.31 12.60
C SER A 120 1.98 8.68 13.99
N GLU A 121 1.69 7.38 14.16
CA GLU A 121 2.04 6.61 15.36
C GLU A 121 3.56 6.55 15.61
N MET A 122 4.37 6.59 14.55
CA MET A 122 5.84 6.71 14.62
C MET A 122 6.32 8.17 14.79
N GLY A 123 5.41 9.15 14.85
CA GLY A 123 5.71 10.56 15.07
C GLY A 123 5.98 11.38 13.81
N ALA A 124 5.75 10.84 12.60
CA ALA A 124 5.86 11.61 11.38
C ALA A 124 4.72 12.65 11.27
N LYS A 125 4.98 13.73 10.52
CA LYS A 125 4.01 14.80 10.28
C LYS A 125 3.51 14.73 8.84
N THR A 126 2.25 14.39 8.64
CA THR A 126 1.66 14.46 7.30
C THR A 126 1.35 15.91 6.97
N VAL A 127 2.12 16.51 6.07
CA VAL A 127 1.99 17.93 5.68
C VAL A 127 1.08 18.10 4.48
N ALA A 128 0.94 17.07 3.64
CA ALA A 128 0.10 17.13 2.46
C ALA A 128 -0.61 15.80 2.17
N VAL A 129 -1.86 15.90 1.73
CA VAL A 129 -2.64 14.79 1.19
C VAL A 129 -3.34 15.26 -0.09
N ALA A 130 -3.38 14.42 -1.12
CA ALA A 130 -4.21 14.65 -2.30
C ALA A 130 -5.26 13.56 -2.47
N ASN A 131 -6.47 13.94 -2.91
CA ASN A 131 -7.44 13.00 -3.45
C ASN A 131 -7.57 13.16 -4.97
N SER A 132 -8.61 12.62 -5.60
CA SER A 132 -8.78 12.71 -7.05
C SER A 132 -9.13 14.11 -7.58
N LYS A 133 -9.35 15.10 -6.70
CA LYS A 133 -9.84 16.44 -7.06
C LYS A 133 -9.04 17.57 -6.45
N SER A 134 -8.52 17.37 -5.24
CA SER A 134 -8.02 18.45 -4.39
C SER A 134 -6.77 18.03 -3.63
N THR A 135 -5.95 19.03 -3.33
CA THR A 135 -4.82 18.94 -2.43
C THR A 135 -5.13 19.65 -1.12
N PHE A 136 -4.75 19.03 -0.01
CA PHE A 136 -4.83 19.59 1.34
C PHE A 136 -3.40 19.71 1.85
N PHE A 137 -3.04 20.91 2.31
CA PHE A 137 -1.69 21.20 2.76
C PHE A 137 -1.70 22.03 4.04
N SER A 138 -0.75 21.74 4.93
CA SER A 138 -0.46 22.54 6.12
C SER A 138 1.03 22.42 6.42
N GLU A 139 1.71 23.56 6.52
CA GLU A 139 3.15 23.60 6.81
C GLU A 139 3.47 22.99 8.18
N ASP A 140 2.58 23.17 9.16
CA ASP A 140 2.71 22.63 10.52
C ASP A 140 2.26 21.16 10.64
N GLY A 141 1.68 20.61 9.57
CA GLY A 141 1.04 19.30 9.54
C GLY A 141 -0.49 19.39 9.50
N LEU A 142 -1.12 18.44 8.82
CA LEU A 142 -2.57 18.29 8.78
C LEU A 142 -3.08 17.77 10.13
N ASN A 143 -4.33 18.09 10.46
CA ASN A 143 -4.95 17.67 11.71
C ASN A 143 -5.14 16.14 11.74
N ASN A 144 -4.38 15.47 12.60
CA ASN A 144 -4.41 14.01 12.74
C ASN A 144 -5.78 13.48 13.19
N ASP A 145 -6.49 14.16 14.09
CA ASP A 145 -7.82 13.71 14.55
C ASP A 145 -8.83 13.74 13.41
N PHE A 146 -8.77 14.76 12.55
CA PHE A 146 -9.57 14.82 11.34
C PHE A 146 -9.21 13.66 10.41
N LEU A 147 -7.93 13.48 10.10
CA LEU A 147 -7.51 12.40 9.20
C LEU A 147 -7.90 11.03 9.76
N ASN A 148 -7.76 10.80 11.08
CA ASN A 148 -8.22 9.59 11.75
C ASN A 148 -9.74 9.39 11.65
N SER A 149 -10.54 10.46 11.72
CA SER A 149 -11.99 10.37 11.49
C SER A 149 -12.36 10.04 10.03
N VAL A 150 -11.48 10.36 9.07
CA VAL A 150 -11.64 9.89 7.68
C VAL A 150 -11.33 8.39 7.60
N ILE A 151 -10.31 7.92 8.31
CA ILE A 151 -9.94 6.49 8.37
C ILE A 151 -11.05 5.65 9.02
N SER A 152 -11.72 6.15 10.06
CA SER A 152 -12.85 5.46 10.69
C SER A 152 -14.14 5.52 9.86
N GLY A 153 -14.16 6.31 8.78
CA GLY A 153 -15.32 6.50 7.91
C GLY A 153 -16.37 7.49 8.47
N GLU A 154 -16.06 8.19 9.56
CA GLU A 154 -16.94 9.21 10.15
C GLU A 154 -17.02 10.48 9.31
N LYS A 155 -15.90 10.87 8.68
CA LYS A 155 -15.81 12.06 7.82
C LYS A 155 -15.27 11.71 6.44
N LYS A 156 -15.49 12.60 5.47
CA LYS A 156 -14.82 12.52 4.18
C LYS A 156 -13.65 13.48 4.18
N LEU A 157 -12.58 13.13 3.45
CA LEU A 157 -11.44 14.03 3.28
C LEU A 157 -11.84 15.38 2.67
N ASP A 158 -12.85 15.38 1.79
CA ASP A 158 -13.42 16.62 1.21
C ASP A 158 -14.01 17.57 2.27
N ASP A 159 -14.28 17.11 3.48
CA ASP A 159 -14.81 17.93 4.58
C ASP A 159 -13.67 18.56 5.43
N TYR A 160 -12.41 18.44 5.00
CA TYR A 160 -11.27 19.01 5.74
C TYR A 160 -11.45 20.53 5.91
N PRO A 161 -11.36 21.06 7.14
CA PRO A 161 -11.69 22.47 7.43
C PRO A 161 -10.61 23.46 6.98
N GLY A 162 -9.48 22.99 6.48
CA GLY A 162 -8.39 23.83 5.98
C GLY A 162 -8.52 24.20 4.50
N GLU A 163 -7.51 24.91 4.00
CA GLU A 163 -7.46 25.36 2.61
C GLU A 163 -7.37 24.17 1.63
N LYS A 164 -8.08 24.31 0.51
CA LYS A 164 -8.10 23.35 -0.60
C LYS A 164 -7.37 23.97 -1.77
N PHE A 165 -6.37 23.25 -2.28
CA PHE A 165 -5.58 23.64 -3.43
C PHE A 165 -5.93 22.77 -4.65
N PRO A 166 -5.68 23.27 -5.88
CA PRO A 166 -5.72 22.44 -7.08
C PRO A 166 -4.80 21.22 -6.97
N LEU A 167 -5.16 20.11 -7.61
CA LEU A 167 -4.43 18.84 -7.50
C LEU A 167 -2.95 18.98 -7.90
N GLU A 168 -2.66 19.82 -8.89
CA GLU A 168 -1.33 20.03 -9.45
C GLU A 168 -0.37 20.64 -8.43
N LYS A 169 -0.90 21.37 -7.43
CA LYS A 169 -0.09 21.97 -6.36
C LYS A 169 0.57 20.92 -5.48
N PHE A 170 0.02 19.71 -5.37
CA PHE A 170 0.58 18.65 -4.55
C PHE A 170 2.06 18.40 -4.86
N TRP A 171 2.42 18.36 -6.14
CA TRP A 171 3.78 18.01 -6.59
C TRP A 171 4.81 19.10 -6.31
N GLU A 172 4.39 20.31 -5.95
CA GLU A 172 5.25 21.44 -5.62
C GLU A 172 5.57 21.52 -4.11
N ILE A 173 4.88 20.72 -3.29
CA ILE A 173 5.00 20.74 -1.83
C ILE A 173 6.31 20.08 -1.41
N GLU A 174 7.11 20.81 -0.63
CA GLU A 174 8.34 20.30 -0.06
C GLU A 174 8.07 19.40 1.16
N SER A 175 8.66 18.20 1.11
CA SER A 175 8.55 17.15 2.12
C SER A 175 9.87 16.39 2.25
N ASP A 176 10.10 15.72 3.37
CA ASP A 176 11.23 14.78 3.47
C ASP A 176 10.92 13.45 2.77
N ILE A 177 9.65 13.05 2.81
CA ILE A 177 9.16 11.76 2.34
C ILE A 177 7.89 11.96 1.50
N LEU A 178 7.87 11.37 0.31
CA LEU A 178 6.71 11.34 -0.59
C LEU A 178 6.20 9.90 -0.74
N ILE A 179 4.89 9.69 -0.54
CA ILE A 179 4.24 8.39 -0.66
C ILE A 179 3.16 8.44 -1.74
N PRO A 180 3.44 8.01 -2.98
CA PRO A 180 2.42 7.83 -3.99
C PRO A 180 1.62 6.54 -3.73
N ALA A 181 0.35 6.67 -3.33
CA ALA A 181 -0.51 5.58 -2.88
C ALA A 181 -1.96 5.69 -3.41
N SER A 182 -2.09 6.01 -4.71
CA SER A 182 -3.37 6.20 -5.41
C SER A 182 -3.48 5.27 -6.62
N VAL A 183 -3.10 5.74 -7.81
CA VAL A 183 -3.16 4.99 -9.08
C VAL A 183 -1.78 4.89 -9.72
N THR A 184 -1.68 4.13 -10.81
CA THR A 184 -0.47 4.00 -11.63
C THR A 184 -0.11 5.33 -12.31
N ASP A 185 1.18 5.54 -12.59
CA ASP A 185 1.69 6.67 -13.42
C ASP A 185 1.33 8.09 -12.92
N VAL A 186 1.14 8.23 -11.59
CA VAL A 186 0.85 9.52 -10.95
C VAL A 186 2.06 10.45 -10.92
N ILE A 187 3.28 9.90 -10.91
CA ILE A 187 4.51 10.66 -11.12
C ILE A 187 4.96 10.42 -12.56
N ASN A 188 5.08 11.50 -13.33
CA ASN A 188 5.33 11.44 -14.77
C ASN A 188 6.06 12.72 -15.25
N GLU A 189 6.33 12.79 -16.55
CA GLU A 189 7.03 13.91 -17.22
C GLU A 189 6.49 15.29 -16.84
N SER A 190 5.18 15.42 -16.60
CA SER A 190 4.56 16.72 -16.32
C SER A 190 4.84 17.25 -14.91
N ASN A 191 5.24 16.38 -13.97
CA ASN A 191 5.36 16.74 -12.55
C ASN A 191 6.68 16.32 -11.89
N LYS A 192 7.47 15.42 -12.48
CA LYS A 192 8.72 14.90 -11.90
C LYS A 192 9.68 16.00 -11.47
N ASP A 193 9.79 17.07 -12.26
CA ASP A 193 10.70 18.19 -12.00
C ASP A 193 10.29 19.07 -10.82
N LYS A 194 9.00 19.02 -10.44
CA LYS A 194 8.46 19.80 -9.31
C LYS A 194 8.72 19.14 -7.96
N ILE A 195 8.96 17.83 -7.95
CA ILE A 195 9.11 17.03 -6.73
C ILE A 195 10.36 17.47 -5.95
N LYS A 196 10.14 17.85 -4.69
CA LYS A 196 11.16 18.23 -3.72
C LYS A 196 11.05 17.33 -2.50
N THR A 197 11.71 16.17 -2.59
CA THR A 197 11.78 15.18 -1.50
C THR A 197 13.13 14.49 -1.47
N LYS A 198 13.45 13.86 -0.34
CA LYS A 198 14.67 13.04 -0.18
C LYS A 198 14.38 11.56 -0.40
N LEU A 199 13.17 11.13 -0.08
CA LEU A 199 12.73 9.75 -0.14
C LEU A 199 11.35 9.65 -0.81
N ILE A 200 11.21 8.73 -1.77
CA ILE A 200 9.93 8.28 -2.31
C ILE A 200 9.69 6.84 -1.85
N VAL A 201 8.50 6.53 -1.35
CA VAL A 201 8.11 5.17 -0.94
C VAL A 201 6.82 4.79 -1.63
N GLU A 202 6.91 3.87 -2.59
CA GLU A 202 5.81 3.57 -3.48
C GLU A 202 4.73 2.71 -2.81
N GLY A 203 3.60 3.32 -2.47
CA GLY A 203 2.44 2.62 -1.91
C GLY A 203 1.50 2.05 -2.97
N ALA A 204 1.41 2.68 -4.13
CA ALA A 204 0.66 2.18 -5.28
C ALA A 204 1.50 1.18 -6.10
N ASN A 205 0.85 0.41 -6.96
CA ASN A 205 1.54 -0.35 -7.99
C ASN A 205 1.95 0.61 -9.11
N ILE A 206 3.22 0.58 -9.50
CA ILE A 206 3.80 1.30 -10.64
C ILE A 206 3.36 2.79 -10.66
N PRO A 207 3.68 3.57 -9.60
CA PRO A 207 3.28 4.97 -9.53
C PRO A 207 4.00 5.86 -10.56
N MET A 208 5.06 5.35 -11.19
CA MET A 208 5.80 6.00 -12.27
C MET A 208 6.42 4.96 -13.19
N LYS A 209 6.84 5.41 -14.37
CA LYS A 209 7.64 4.62 -15.30
C LYS A 209 9.09 4.51 -14.82
N GLU A 210 9.78 3.45 -15.23
CA GLU A 210 11.16 3.18 -14.81
C GLU A 210 12.15 4.25 -15.26
N ASP A 211 11.94 4.89 -16.41
CA ASP A 211 12.75 6.02 -16.89
C ASP A 211 12.62 7.25 -15.97
N VAL A 212 11.38 7.64 -15.65
CA VAL A 212 11.08 8.72 -14.69
C VAL A 212 11.69 8.41 -13.31
N GLU A 213 11.57 7.17 -12.85
CA GLU A 213 12.17 6.73 -11.58
C GLU A 213 13.69 6.86 -11.57
N ASN A 214 14.34 6.45 -12.67
CA ASN A 214 15.79 6.54 -12.83
C ASN A 214 16.27 8.00 -12.84
N GLU A 215 15.54 8.91 -13.48
CA GLU A 215 15.86 10.33 -13.47
C GLU A 215 15.75 10.93 -12.07
N LEU A 216 14.68 10.60 -11.33
CA LEU A 216 14.52 11.04 -9.93
C LEU A 216 15.64 10.49 -9.04
N PHE A 217 16.03 9.23 -9.25
CA PHE A 217 17.17 8.63 -8.55
C PHE A 217 18.49 9.33 -8.88
N GLN A 218 18.76 9.65 -10.15
CA GLN A 218 19.94 10.39 -10.58
C GLN A 218 19.99 11.81 -10.00
N ARG A 219 18.83 12.42 -9.73
CA ARG A 219 18.69 13.70 -9.00
C ARG A 219 18.97 13.58 -7.49
N GLY A 220 19.26 12.38 -6.99
CA GLY A 220 19.59 12.13 -5.59
C GLY A 220 18.40 11.79 -4.70
N ILE A 221 17.23 11.51 -5.28
CA ILE A 221 16.05 11.09 -4.52
C ILE A 221 16.11 9.57 -4.34
N MET A 222 16.13 9.10 -3.09
CA MET A 222 16.09 7.65 -2.82
C MET A 222 14.67 7.13 -3.03
N ILE A 223 14.52 5.92 -3.57
CA ILE A 223 13.22 5.35 -3.93
C ILE A 223 13.09 3.95 -3.34
N VAL A 224 12.04 3.70 -2.55
CA VAL A 224 11.69 2.32 -2.16
C VAL A 224 10.62 1.83 -3.15
N PRO A 225 10.95 0.86 -4.02
CA PRO A 225 10.05 0.45 -5.08
C PRO A 225 8.85 -0.32 -4.53
N ASP A 226 7.74 -0.24 -5.26
CA ASP A 226 6.44 -0.85 -4.95
C ASP A 226 6.54 -2.34 -4.60
N VAL A 227 7.31 -3.11 -5.39
CA VAL A 227 7.59 -4.54 -5.18
C VAL A 227 8.17 -4.85 -3.80
N VAL A 228 8.72 -3.85 -3.10
CA VAL A 228 9.16 -3.93 -1.71
C VAL A 228 8.15 -3.26 -0.78
N ALA A 229 7.86 -1.99 -1.00
CA ALA A 229 7.12 -1.15 -0.06
C ALA A 229 5.67 -1.60 0.16
N ASN A 230 4.96 -1.94 -0.92
CA ASN A 230 3.54 -2.30 -0.86
C ASN A 230 3.29 -3.80 -0.63
N SER A 231 4.36 -4.60 -0.47
CA SER A 231 4.28 -6.07 -0.29
C SER A 231 3.50 -6.51 0.97
N GLY A 232 3.13 -5.59 1.86
CA GLY A 232 2.31 -5.89 3.04
C GLY A 232 0.98 -6.57 2.70
N GLY A 233 0.36 -6.19 1.57
CA GLY A 233 -0.90 -6.79 1.11
C GLY A 233 -0.75 -8.25 0.68
N VAL A 234 0.28 -8.59 -0.09
CA VAL A 234 0.52 -9.98 -0.51
C VAL A 234 1.00 -10.86 0.65
N ILE A 235 1.77 -10.30 1.59
CA ILE A 235 2.16 -11.01 2.82
C ILE A 235 0.92 -11.27 3.69
N SER A 236 -0.02 -10.33 3.74
CA SER A 236 -1.30 -10.49 4.42
C SER A 236 -2.15 -11.59 3.80
N SER A 237 -2.25 -11.61 2.47
CA SER A 237 -2.89 -12.69 1.72
C SER A 237 -2.26 -14.05 2.03
N TYR A 238 -0.93 -14.13 2.08
CA TYR A 238 -0.24 -15.36 2.48
C TYR A 238 -0.58 -15.77 3.92
N ALA A 239 -0.58 -14.83 4.87
CA ALA A 239 -0.91 -15.09 6.26
C ALA A 239 -2.32 -15.66 6.41
N GLU A 240 -3.30 -15.06 5.74
CA GLU A 240 -4.68 -15.54 5.72
C GLU A 240 -4.80 -16.91 5.04
N TYR A 241 -4.13 -17.10 3.90
CA TYR A 241 -4.08 -18.39 3.22
C TYR A 241 -3.48 -19.48 4.11
N LYS A 242 -2.53 -19.16 4.99
CA LYS A 242 -1.97 -20.09 6.00
C LYS A 242 -2.82 -20.20 7.26
N GLY A 243 -3.89 -19.42 7.40
CA GLY A 243 -4.77 -19.44 8.56
C GLY A 243 -4.14 -18.81 9.81
N MET A 244 -3.30 -17.80 9.64
CA MET A 244 -2.72 -17.00 10.72
C MET A 244 -3.75 -16.01 11.30
N SER A 245 -3.48 -15.46 12.48
CA SER A 245 -4.24 -14.32 13.02
C SER A 245 -3.77 -12.98 12.43
N SER A 246 -4.55 -11.92 12.60
CA SER A 246 -4.14 -10.55 12.25
C SER A 246 -2.87 -10.10 12.98
N SER A 247 -2.69 -10.48 14.25
CA SER A 247 -1.46 -10.17 15.00
C SER A 247 -0.23 -10.88 14.43
N GLN A 248 -0.37 -12.16 14.05
CA GLN A 248 0.68 -12.92 13.38
C GLN A 248 0.98 -12.34 11.99
N MET A 249 -0.05 -11.89 11.27
CA MET A 249 0.09 -11.20 9.99
C MET A 249 0.94 -9.93 10.12
N PHE A 250 0.62 -9.01 11.05
CA PHE A 250 1.42 -7.78 11.21
C PHE A 250 2.87 -8.08 11.59
N LYS A 251 3.08 -9.06 12.47
CA LYS A 251 4.42 -9.54 12.82
C LYS A 251 5.17 -10.04 11.58
N LEU A 252 4.53 -10.88 10.76
CA LEU A 252 5.12 -11.42 9.53
C LEU A 252 5.44 -10.31 8.52
N ILE A 253 4.55 -9.32 8.35
CA ILE A 253 4.79 -8.18 7.45
C ILE A 253 6.08 -7.45 7.87
N LYS A 254 6.22 -7.12 9.16
CA LYS A 254 7.43 -6.46 9.67
C LYS A 254 8.68 -7.32 9.49
N GLU A 255 8.60 -8.61 9.81
CA GLU A 255 9.72 -9.56 9.67
C GLU A 255 10.18 -9.77 8.22
N LYS A 256 9.32 -9.50 7.23
CA LYS A 256 9.67 -9.63 5.82
C LYS A 256 10.08 -8.32 5.18
N ILE A 257 9.34 -7.23 5.43
CA ILE A 257 9.56 -5.93 4.78
C ILE A 257 10.80 -5.23 5.32
N VAL A 258 11.05 -5.27 6.63
CA VAL A 258 12.19 -4.54 7.21
C VAL A 258 13.52 -5.08 6.66
N PRO A 259 13.80 -6.41 6.67
CA PRO A 259 15.06 -6.92 6.15
C PRO A 259 15.25 -6.71 4.65
N ILE A 260 14.19 -6.89 3.83
CA ILE A 260 14.32 -6.70 2.38
C ILE A 260 14.50 -5.23 2.00
N THR A 261 13.81 -4.31 2.69
CA THR A 261 14.02 -2.87 2.50
C THR A 261 15.46 -2.50 2.82
N LYS A 262 15.97 -3.00 3.96
CA LYS A 262 17.37 -2.79 4.34
C LYS A 262 18.33 -3.31 3.28
N GLU A 263 18.17 -4.56 2.86
CA GLU A 263 19.04 -5.19 1.86
C GLU A 263 19.04 -4.41 0.54
N VAL A 264 17.86 -4.01 0.05
CA VAL A 264 17.71 -3.28 -1.23
C VAL A 264 18.35 -1.89 -1.14
N ILE A 265 18.08 -1.13 -0.09
CA ILE A 265 18.58 0.24 0.04
C ILE A 265 20.09 0.27 0.31
N GLU A 266 20.62 -0.60 1.18
CA GLU A 266 22.07 -0.69 1.42
C GLU A 266 22.83 -1.09 0.15
N LYS A 267 22.32 -2.05 -0.63
CA LYS A 267 22.91 -2.42 -1.91
C LYS A 267 22.81 -1.30 -2.94
N SER A 268 21.67 -0.62 -3.02
CA SER A 268 21.51 0.55 -3.90
C SER A 268 22.54 1.64 -3.58
N VAL A 269 22.72 2.01 -2.31
CA VAL A 269 23.72 2.99 -1.87
C VAL A 269 25.14 2.54 -2.23
N LYS A 270 25.47 1.27 -1.97
CA LYS A 270 26.80 0.71 -2.26
C LYS A 270 27.11 0.65 -3.76
N GLU A 271 26.14 0.23 -4.56
CA GLU A 271 26.27 0.03 -6.00
C GLU A 271 25.98 1.31 -6.81
N LYS A 272 25.48 2.38 -6.15
CA LYS A 272 24.99 3.61 -6.77
C LYS A 272 23.99 3.32 -7.90
N ASN A 273 23.09 2.39 -7.64
CA ASN A 273 22.13 1.90 -8.63
C ASN A 273 20.70 2.04 -8.12
N ASN A 274 19.74 2.17 -9.04
CA ASN A 274 18.35 2.33 -8.67
C ASN A 274 17.88 1.12 -7.82
N PRO A 275 17.28 1.36 -6.64
CA PRO A 275 16.68 0.35 -5.78
C PRO A 275 15.76 -0.67 -6.48
N ARG A 276 14.99 -0.28 -7.50
CA ARG A 276 14.16 -1.21 -8.28
C ARG A 276 15.00 -2.25 -9.01
N VAL A 277 16.07 -1.82 -9.67
CA VAL A 277 16.99 -2.74 -10.37
C VAL A 277 17.61 -3.72 -9.39
N VAL A 278 18.02 -3.24 -8.21
CA VAL A 278 18.55 -4.08 -7.11
C VAL A 278 17.50 -5.08 -6.63
N ALA A 279 16.27 -4.64 -6.39
CA ALA A 279 15.17 -5.50 -5.94
C ALA A 279 14.85 -6.60 -6.97
N MET A 280 14.81 -6.26 -8.25
CA MET A 280 14.56 -7.20 -9.35
C MET A 280 15.69 -8.22 -9.52
N LYS A 281 16.95 -7.82 -9.31
CA LYS A 281 18.09 -8.74 -9.29
C LYS A 281 17.97 -9.74 -8.13
N ILE A 282 17.69 -9.27 -6.92
CA ILE A 282 17.47 -10.14 -5.74
C ILE A 282 16.32 -11.12 -6.00
N ALA A 283 15.21 -10.65 -6.57
CA ALA A 283 14.07 -11.50 -6.90
C ALA A 283 14.46 -12.58 -7.92
N SER A 284 15.17 -12.21 -8.99
CA SER A 284 15.63 -13.13 -10.04
C SER A 284 16.58 -14.20 -9.49
N GLU A 285 17.54 -13.82 -8.64
CA GLU A 285 18.46 -14.75 -7.99
C GLU A 285 17.73 -15.76 -7.09
N ARG A 286 16.72 -15.31 -6.34
CA ARG A 286 15.90 -16.18 -5.49
C ARG A 286 15.05 -17.16 -6.32
N LEU A 287 14.47 -16.69 -7.42
CA LEU A 287 13.70 -17.54 -8.34
C LEU A 287 14.59 -18.56 -9.06
N GLY A 288 15.81 -18.18 -9.46
CA GLY A 288 16.77 -19.08 -10.07
C GLY A 288 17.11 -20.28 -9.18
N LYS A 289 17.31 -20.04 -7.88
CA LYS A 289 17.58 -21.09 -6.88
C LYS A 289 16.42 -22.06 -6.64
N LEU A 290 15.19 -21.70 -7.02
CA LEU A 290 14.02 -22.57 -6.88
C LEU A 290 13.75 -23.39 -8.15
N ARG A 291 14.35 -23.00 -9.28
CA ARG A 291 14.22 -23.68 -10.58
C ARG A 291 15.33 -24.69 -10.85
N GLY A 292 16.48 -24.54 -10.20
CA GLY A 292 17.58 -25.52 -10.19
C GLY A 292 17.45 -26.47 -9.02
#